data_AF-A0A853EXF1-F1
#
_entry.id   AF-A0A853EXF1-F1
#
_cell.length_a   1.000
_cell.length_b   1.000
_cell.length_c   1.000
_cell.angle_alpha   90.00
_cell.angle_beta   90.00
_cell.angle_gamma   90.00
#
_symmetry.space_group_name_H-M   'P 1'
#
loop_
_entity.id
_entity.type
_entity.pdbx_description
1 polymer ?
#
loop_
_entity_poly.entity_id
_entity_poly.type
_entity_poly.pdbx_seq_one_letter_code
_entity_poly.pdbx_strand_id
1 'polypeptide(L)'
;MHGQKVCKMHGGMAGQNRAAAARRIEEEAARAAVVTLGLPVDISPSDALLEEVRWTAGHVQWLRAKVQQLEDPSMVRAQEGWALDDVSGPRNAHALTWGQTEYRDTTGGENAGTTTVEKAAPSIWYDLYERERKNLVTVCTAALKAGVEERRVQLAEAQGQQVAGAIRAILADLGLSSDQQARVSEVVPRHLRLLAGGA
;
A
#
# COMPACT_ATOMS: atom_id res chain seq x y z
N MET A 1 31.58 -5.61 22.34
CA MET A 1 30.71 -4.94 23.33
C MET A 1 29.88 -3.92 22.58
N HIS A 2 28.62 -4.22 22.31
CA HIS A 2 27.74 -3.29 21.59
C HIS A 2 27.52 -2.01 22.44
N GLY A 3 27.30 -0.87 21.79
CA GLY A 3 27.05 0.42 22.46
C GLY A 3 28.25 1.14 23.10
N GLN A 4 29.45 0.55 23.14
CA GLN A 4 30.67 1.18 23.68
C GLN A 4 31.36 2.09 22.66
N LYS A 5 31.81 3.27 23.10
CA LYS A 5 32.63 4.21 22.28
C LYS A 5 34.14 4.09 22.54
N VAL A 6 34.53 3.33 23.56
CA VAL A 6 35.93 3.13 23.96
C VAL A 6 36.23 1.65 24.04
N CYS A 7 37.48 1.28 23.78
CA CYS A 7 37.87 -0.13 23.84
C CYS A 7 37.82 -0.64 25.29
N LYS A 8 37.62 -1.97 25.45
CA LYS A 8 37.54 -2.63 26.76
C LYS A 8 38.71 -2.25 27.67
N MET A 9 39.91 -2.19 27.11
CA MET A 9 41.17 -1.98 27.84
C MET A 9 41.46 -0.51 28.15
N HIS A 10 40.97 0.45 27.36
CA HIS A 10 41.13 1.88 27.62
C HIS A 10 39.79 2.48 28.08
N GLY A 11 39.39 2.10 29.29
CA GLY A 11 38.26 2.72 29.98
C GLY A 11 36.89 2.10 29.70
N GLY A 12 36.75 1.17 28.75
CA GLY A 12 35.47 0.48 28.51
C GLY A 12 35.00 -0.36 29.71
N MET A 13 35.90 -0.80 30.58
CA MET A 13 35.51 -1.52 31.81
C MET A 13 35.03 -0.61 32.95
N ALA A 14 35.21 0.71 32.87
CA ALA A 14 34.75 1.64 33.89
C ALA A 14 33.21 1.62 33.99
N GLY A 15 32.68 1.60 35.22
CA GLY A 15 31.25 1.49 35.48
C GLY A 15 30.40 2.55 34.75
N GLN A 16 30.87 3.80 34.72
CA GLN A 16 30.24 4.91 34.00
C GLN A 16 30.12 4.66 32.48
N ASN A 17 31.15 4.06 31.86
CA ASN A 17 31.17 3.79 30.42
C ASN A 17 30.29 2.61 30.05
N ARG A 18 30.20 1.58 30.91
CA ARG A 18 29.24 0.48 30.77
C ARG A 18 27.80 0.96 30.91
N ALA A 19 27.51 1.80 31.91
CA ALA A 19 26.18 2.38 32.10
C ALA A 19 25.78 3.30 30.92
N ALA A 20 26.73 4.08 30.38
CA ALA A 20 26.49 4.87 29.17
C ALA A 20 26.29 3.99 27.92
N ALA A 21 27.00 2.87 27.79
CA ALA A 21 26.80 1.93 26.69
C ALA A 21 25.44 1.22 26.75
N ALA A 22 25.00 0.81 27.94
CA ALA A 22 23.68 0.22 28.16
C ALA A 22 22.56 1.20 27.77
N ARG A 23 22.65 2.48 28.21
CA ARG A 23 21.71 3.54 27.83
C ARG A 23 21.61 3.74 26.32
N ARG A 24 22.73 3.67 25.58
CA ARG A 24 22.71 3.82 24.11
C ARG A 24 22.01 2.66 23.41
N ILE A 25 22.21 1.42 23.87
CA ILE A 25 21.52 0.25 23.31
C ILE A 25 20.01 0.39 23.54
N GLU A 26 19.61 0.86 24.73
CA GLU A 26 18.22 1.10 25.08
C GLU A 26 17.59 2.23 24.25
N GLU A 27 18.31 3.35 24.07
CA GLU A 27 17.90 4.45 23.18
C GLU A 27 17.80 4.01 21.71
N GLU A 28 18.72 3.17 21.24
CA GLU A 28 18.72 2.63 19.88
C GLU A 28 17.56 1.65 19.66
N ALA A 29 17.28 0.78 20.64
CA ALA A 29 16.11 -0.10 20.62
C ALA A 29 14.80 0.69 20.67
N ALA A 30 14.72 1.75 21.49
CA ALA A 30 13.56 2.63 21.54
C ALA A 30 13.38 3.40 20.22
N ARG A 31 14.46 3.91 19.61
CA ARG A 31 14.41 4.53 18.27
C ARG A 31 13.95 3.54 17.20
N ALA A 32 14.48 2.33 17.20
CA ALA A 32 14.07 1.28 16.28
C ALA A 32 12.58 0.93 16.45
N ALA A 33 12.08 0.84 17.70
CA ALA A 33 10.68 0.57 17.99
C ALA A 33 9.75 1.72 17.55
N VAL A 34 10.15 2.98 17.76
CA VAL A 34 9.41 4.16 17.29
C VAL A 34 9.36 4.22 15.76
N VAL A 35 10.46 3.87 15.08
CA VAL A 35 10.47 3.75 13.61
C VAL A 35 9.57 2.60 13.13
N THR A 36 9.48 1.52 13.90
CA THR A 36 8.71 0.31 13.52
C THR A 36 7.19 0.48 13.70
N LEU A 37 6.76 1.16 14.77
CA LEU A 37 5.33 1.28 15.14
C LEU A 37 4.70 2.62 14.75
N GLY A 38 5.49 3.56 14.23
CA GLY A 38 4.98 4.74 13.54
C GLY A 38 5.55 6.06 14.09
N LEU A 39 5.95 6.91 13.15
CA LEU A 39 6.15 8.33 13.38
C LEU A 39 4.93 9.09 12.86
N PRO A 40 4.58 10.25 13.46
CA PRO A 40 3.51 11.08 12.94
C PRO A 40 3.82 11.50 11.49
N VAL A 41 2.85 11.28 10.60
CA VAL A 41 2.89 11.70 9.21
C VAL A 41 1.99 12.91 9.06
N ASP A 42 2.50 13.96 8.42
CA ASP A 42 1.73 15.14 8.09
C ASP A 42 0.90 14.87 6.82
N ILE A 43 -0.32 14.37 7.02
CA ILE A 43 -1.28 14.07 5.96
C ILE A 43 -2.67 14.46 6.42
N SER A 44 -3.46 15.07 5.54
CA SER A 44 -4.86 15.39 5.87
C SER A 44 -5.68 14.09 5.92
N PRO A 45 -6.74 14.01 6.77
CA PRO A 45 -7.60 12.82 6.79
C PRO A 45 -8.24 12.49 5.43
N SER A 46 -8.56 13.53 4.64
CA SER A 46 -9.10 13.38 3.29
C SER A 46 -8.09 12.73 2.34
N ASP A 47 -6.84 13.20 2.37
CA ASP A 47 -5.78 12.66 1.51
C ASP A 47 -5.43 11.23 1.93
N ALA A 48 -5.33 10.97 3.24
CA ALA A 48 -5.08 9.63 3.77
C ALA A 48 -6.16 8.62 3.34
N LEU A 49 -7.45 9.00 3.43
CA LEU A 49 -8.55 8.14 2.99
C LEU A 49 -8.50 7.87 1.48
N LEU A 50 -8.16 8.87 0.67
CA LEU A 50 -8.08 8.71 -0.78
C LEU A 50 -6.88 7.87 -1.22
N GLU A 51 -5.74 8.04 -0.55
CA GLU A 51 -4.58 7.19 -0.74
C GLU A 51 -4.92 5.74 -0.39
N GLU A 52 -5.57 5.51 0.75
CA GLU A 52 -5.98 4.17 1.17
C GLU A 52 -6.95 3.51 0.17
N VAL A 53 -7.91 4.26 -0.37
CA VAL A 53 -8.79 3.78 -1.45
C VAL A 53 -7.98 3.33 -2.67
N ARG A 54 -6.97 4.10 -3.08
CA ARG A 54 -6.11 3.77 -4.23
C ARG A 54 -5.25 2.54 -3.97
N TRP A 55 -4.62 2.46 -2.80
CA TRP A 55 -3.81 1.31 -2.39
C TRP A 55 -4.63 0.03 -2.35
N THR A 56 -5.75 0.07 -1.64
CA THR A 56 -6.66 -1.07 -1.51
C THR A 56 -7.19 -1.50 -2.89
N ALA A 57 -7.51 -0.55 -3.78
CA ALA A 57 -7.92 -0.88 -5.15
C ALA A 57 -6.81 -1.60 -5.94
N GLY A 58 -5.56 -1.15 -5.80
CA GLY A 58 -4.39 -1.82 -6.39
C GLY A 58 -4.16 -3.22 -5.82
N HIS A 59 -4.29 -3.39 -4.51
CA HIS A 59 -4.19 -4.71 -3.86
C HIS A 59 -5.26 -5.67 -4.38
N VAL A 60 -6.52 -5.23 -4.49
CA VAL A 60 -7.60 -6.03 -5.06
C VAL A 60 -7.28 -6.45 -6.50
N GLN A 61 -6.76 -5.53 -7.33
CA GLN A 61 -6.38 -5.85 -8.71
C GLN A 61 -5.28 -6.91 -8.77
N TRP A 62 -4.24 -6.76 -7.94
CA TRP A 62 -3.13 -7.70 -7.89
C TRP A 62 -3.56 -9.08 -7.34
N LEU A 63 -4.32 -9.11 -6.25
CA LEU A 63 -4.86 -10.34 -5.66
C LEU A 63 -5.79 -11.07 -6.62
N ARG A 64 -6.62 -10.34 -7.38
CA ARG A 64 -7.43 -10.94 -8.44
C ARG A 64 -6.57 -11.66 -9.47
N ALA A 65 -5.49 -11.03 -9.93
CA ALA A 65 -4.57 -11.66 -10.87
C ALA A 65 -3.90 -12.91 -10.28
N LYS A 66 -3.56 -12.90 -8.98
CA LYS A 66 -3.03 -14.08 -8.27
C LYS A 66 -4.03 -15.22 -8.16
N VAL A 67 -5.28 -14.93 -7.83
CA VAL A 67 -6.36 -15.92 -7.79
C VAL A 67 -6.58 -16.53 -9.19
N GLN A 68 -6.60 -15.71 -10.24
CA GLN A 68 -6.74 -16.19 -11.62
C GLN A 68 -5.57 -17.08 -12.06
N GLN A 69 -4.34 -16.82 -11.59
CA GLN A 69 -3.19 -17.69 -11.84
C GLN A 69 -3.33 -19.08 -11.20
N LEU A 70 -4.07 -19.20 -10.09
CA LEU A 70 -4.31 -20.49 -9.43
C LEU A 70 -5.42 -21.30 -10.11
N GLU A 71 -6.34 -20.63 -10.80
CA GLU A 71 -7.38 -21.28 -11.60
C GLU A 71 -6.83 -21.86 -12.90
N ASP A 72 -5.63 -21.46 -13.33
CA ASP A 72 -4.98 -21.97 -14.54
C ASP A 72 -4.59 -23.46 -14.37
N PRO A 73 -5.25 -24.40 -15.09
CA PRO A 73 -4.98 -25.83 -14.97
C PRO A 73 -3.55 -26.20 -15.38
N SER A 74 -2.86 -25.35 -16.15
CA SER A 74 -1.46 -25.56 -16.56
C SER A 74 -0.44 -25.34 -15.44
N MET A 75 -0.84 -24.67 -14.35
CA MET A 75 -0.02 -24.39 -13.16
C MET A 75 -0.24 -25.42 -12.04
N VAL A 76 -1.31 -26.21 -12.08
CA VAL A 76 -1.45 -27.40 -11.25
C VAL A 76 -0.44 -28.40 -11.81
N ARG A 77 0.71 -28.55 -11.14
CA ARG A 77 1.73 -29.54 -11.50
C ARG A 77 1.04 -30.86 -11.83
N ALA A 78 0.98 -31.20 -13.11
CA ALA A 78 0.94 -32.59 -13.53
C ALA A 78 2.23 -33.17 -12.96
N GLN A 79 2.13 -33.79 -11.79
CA GLN A 79 3.23 -34.51 -11.20
C GLN A 79 3.46 -35.71 -12.11
N GLU A 80 4.32 -35.53 -13.11
CA GLU A 80 4.81 -36.58 -13.99
C GLU A 80 5.38 -37.68 -13.09
N GLY A 81 4.73 -38.86 -13.08
CA GLY A 81 5.28 -40.02 -12.40
C GLY A 81 4.32 -40.98 -11.71
N TRP A 82 3.01 -40.81 -11.78
CA TRP A 82 2.09 -41.88 -11.35
C TRP A 82 1.49 -42.59 -12.57
N ALA A 83 2.06 -43.77 -12.87
CA ALA A 83 1.47 -44.69 -13.82
C ALA A 83 0.05 -45.08 -13.37
N LEU A 84 -0.82 -45.17 -14.37
CA LEU A 84 -2.26 -45.12 -14.27
C LEU A 84 -2.86 -46.50 -13.97
N ASP A 85 -2.76 -46.96 -12.72
CA ASP A 85 -3.26 -48.28 -12.35
C ASP A 85 -4.20 -48.28 -11.11
N ASP A 86 -4.25 -47.20 -10.33
CA ASP A 86 -5.13 -47.11 -9.15
C ASP A 86 -5.97 -45.82 -9.15
N VAL A 87 -7.19 -45.94 -9.68
CA VAL A 87 -8.18 -44.86 -9.77
C VAL A 87 -8.86 -44.62 -8.42
N SER A 88 -8.11 -44.17 -7.42
CA SER A 88 -8.68 -43.83 -6.10
C SER A 88 -8.29 -42.43 -5.58
N GLY A 89 -7.52 -41.63 -6.34
CA GLY A 89 -7.23 -40.23 -6.00
C GLY A 89 -8.20 -39.23 -6.66
N PRO A 90 -8.64 -38.15 -5.98
CA PRO A 90 -9.58 -37.19 -6.54
C PRO A 90 -8.94 -36.40 -7.69
N ARG A 91 -9.39 -36.66 -8.91
CA ARG A 91 -8.94 -36.04 -10.17
C ARG A 91 -9.09 -34.51 -10.27
N ASN A 92 -9.60 -33.83 -9.23
CA ASN A 92 -10.02 -32.43 -9.29
C ASN A 92 -9.60 -31.63 -8.03
N ALA A 93 -8.34 -31.74 -7.59
CA ALA A 93 -7.81 -30.82 -6.58
C ALA A 93 -7.61 -29.44 -7.23
N HIS A 94 -8.65 -28.61 -7.25
CA HIS A 94 -8.51 -27.22 -7.67
C HIS A 94 -7.56 -26.52 -6.69
N ALA A 95 -6.50 -25.86 -7.20
CA ALA A 95 -5.50 -25.16 -6.36
C ALA A 95 -6.11 -24.07 -5.46
N LEU A 96 -7.38 -23.69 -5.70
CA LEU A 96 -8.16 -22.82 -4.85
C LEU A 96 -8.71 -23.48 -3.58
N THR A 97 -8.87 -24.80 -3.55
CA THR A 97 -9.57 -25.54 -2.47
C THR A 97 -8.73 -26.65 -1.86
N TRP A 98 -7.57 -26.96 -2.44
CA TRP A 98 -6.64 -27.97 -1.95
C TRP A 98 -5.19 -27.48 -2.01
N GLY A 99 -4.43 -27.66 -0.94
CA GLY A 99 -3.03 -27.22 -0.89
C GLY A 99 -2.22 -27.73 0.30
N GLN A 100 -0.90 -27.54 0.21
CA GLN A 100 0.05 -27.89 1.27
C GLN A 100 -0.09 -26.92 2.45
N THR A 101 -0.27 -27.48 3.65
CA THR A 101 -0.47 -26.72 4.89
C THR A 101 0.71 -26.84 5.85
N GLU A 102 1.51 -27.89 5.72
CA GLU A 102 2.71 -28.10 6.51
C GLU A 102 3.77 -28.81 5.65
N TYR A 103 5.01 -28.31 5.73
CA TYR A 103 6.18 -28.97 5.18
C TYR A 103 7.17 -29.21 6.32
N ARG A 104 7.56 -30.47 6.51
CA ARG A 104 8.56 -30.87 7.50
C ARG A 104 9.61 -31.72 6.83
N ASP A 105 10.85 -31.25 6.85
CA ASP A 105 12.02 -32.02 6.47
C ASP A 105 12.73 -32.49 7.74
N THR A 106 12.75 -33.81 7.96
CA THR A 106 13.35 -34.41 9.17
C THR A 106 14.62 -35.14 8.79
N THR A 107 15.77 -34.59 9.18
CA THR A 107 17.09 -35.19 8.95
C THR A 107 17.51 -36.05 10.15
N GLY A 108 17.06 -37.30 10.18
CA GLY A 108 17.50 -38.33 11.13
C GLY A 108 16.42 -38.85 12.10
N GLY A 109 16.62 -40.07 12.60
CA GLY A 109 15.65 -40.83 13.41
C GLY A 109 14.81 -41.82 12.58
N GLU A 110 13.94 -42.61 13.23
CA GLU A 110 13.03 -43.57 12.56
C GLU A 110 12.05 -42.91 11.57
N ASN A 111 11.81 -41.59 11.71
CA ASN A 111 10.94 -40.81 10.83
C ASN A 111 11.75 -39.87 9.89
N ALA A 112 12.98 -40.23 9.55
CA ALA A 112 13.78 -39.46 8.60
C ALA A 112 13.11 -39.46 7.22
N GLY A 113 12.79 -38.27 6.71
CA GLY A 113 12.06 -38.09 5.45
C GLY A 113 11.26 -36.79 5.39
N THR A 114 10.75 -36.49 4.20
CA THR A 114 9.87 -35.34 3.96
C THR A 114 8.44 -35.69 4.29
N THR A 115 7.83 -34.97 5.24
CA THR A 115 6.38 -35.06 5.51
C THR A 115 5.70 -33.80 4.97
N THR A 116 4.76 -33.99 4.05
CA THR A 116 3.89 -32.93 3.53
C THR A 116 2.46 -33.22 3.98
N VAL A 117 1.81 -32.26 4.65
CA VAL A 117 0.40 -32.36 5.02
C VAL A 117 -0.42 -31.47 4.10
N GLU A 118 -1.30 -32.08 3.31
CA GLU A 118 -2.26 -31.37 2.46
C GLU A 118 -3.66 -31.41 3.09
N LYS A 119 -4.40 -30.31 3.01
CA LYS A 119 -5.77 -30.21 3.50
C LYS A 119 -6.66 -29.48 2.50
N ALA A 120 -7.95 -29.83 2.52
CA ALA A 120 -8.97 -29.04 1.85
C ALA A 120 -9.20 -27.73 2.62
N ALA A 121 -8.74 -26.63 2.06
CA ALA A 121 -8.97 -25.28 2.59
C ALA A 121 -8.93 -24.26 1.43
N PRO A 122 -9.67 -23.14 1.54
CA PRO A 122 -9.52 -22.04 0.60
C PRO A 122 -8.06 -21.60 0.52
N SER A 123 -7.58 -21.33 -0.70
CA SER A 123 -6.24 -20.81 -0.88
C SER A 123 -6.08 -19.49 -0.12
N ILE A 124 -4.92 -19.28 0.50
CA ILE A 124 -4.62 -18.02 1.21
C ILE A 124 -4.78 -16.80 0.30
N TRP A 125 -4.51 -16.95 -0.99
CA TRP A 125 -4.69 -15.91 -2.00
C TRP A 125 -6.16 -15.52 -2.19
N TYR A 126 -7.06 -16.51 -2.20
CA TYR A 126 -8.50 -16.27 -2.27
C TYR A 126 -9.02 -15.61 -0.98
N ASP A 127 -8.57 -16.07 0.18
CA ASP A 127 -8.93 -15.46 1.47
C ASP A 127 -8.47 -14.00 1.57
N LEU A 128 -7.23 -13.72 1.19
CA LEU A 128 -6.70 -12.36 1.15
C LEU A 128 -7.47 -11.49 0.15
N TYR A 129 -7.80 -12.03 -1.03
CA TYR A 129 -8.60 -11.35 -2.04
C TYR A 129 -10.00 -10.98 -1.52
N GLU A 130 -10.71 -11.91 -0.88
CA GLU A 130 -12.04 -11.65 -0.34
C GLU A 130 -11.99 -10.60 0.78
N ARG A 131 -11.00 -10.70 1.68
CA ARG A 131 -10.78 -9.72 2.75
C ARG A 131 -10.51 -8.34 2.19
N GLU A 132 -9.62 -8.21 1.22
CA GLU A 132 -9.26 -6.92 0.64
C GLU A 132 -10.40 -6.31 -0.17
N ARG A 133 -11.22 -7.13 -0.83
CA ARG A 133 -12.45 -6.64 -1.49
C ARG A 133 -13.44 -6.05 -0.50
N LYS A 134 -13.62 -6.68 0.67
CA LYS A 134 -14.45 -6.14 1.75
C LYS A 134 -13.84 -4.85 2.28
N ASN A 135 -12.52 -4.82 2.49
CA ASN A 135 -11.81 -3.61 2.90
C ASN A 135 -12.04 -2.46 1.92
N LEU A 136 -11.88 -2.69 0.60
CA LEU A 136 -12.11 -1.66 -0.43
C LEU A 136 -13.50 -1.03 -0.32
N VAL A 137 -14.54 -1.85 -0.14
CA VAL A 137 -15.91 -1.35 0.04
C VAL A 137 -16.01 -0.51 1.31
N THR A 138 -15.39 -0.93 2.41
CA THR A 138 -15.35 -0.20 3.67
C THR A 138 -14.66 1.16 3.51
N VAL A 139 -13.46 1.21 2.91
CA VAL A 139 -12.71 2.48 2.75
C VAL A 139 -13.42 3.43 1.79
N CYS A 140 -13.93 2.93 0.65
CA CYS A 140 -14.73 3.73 -0.27
C CYS A 140 -15.99 4.30 0.42
N THR A 141 -16.67 3.49 1.23
CA THR A 141 -17.84 3.94 2.00
C THR A 141 -17.43 5.03 3.00
N ALA A 142 -16.28 4.90 3.66
CA ALA A 142 -15.78 5.91 4.58
C ALA A 142 -15.44 7.23 3.86
N ALA A 143 -14.78 7.17 2.70
CA ALA A 143 -14.45 8.34 1.88
C ALA A 143 -15.70 9.09 1.40
N LEU A 144 -16.72 8.36 0.92
CA LEU A 144 -18.00 8.93 0.50
C LEU A 144 -18.76 9.55 1.67
N LYS A 145 -18.83 8.86 2.83
CA LYS A 145 -19.48 9.39 4.03
C LYS A 145 -18.79 10.64 4.58
N ALA A 146 -17.47 10.72 4.46
CA ALA A 146 -16.69 11.88 4.85
C ALA A 146 -16.85 13.06 3.87
N GLY A 147 -17.55 12.87 2.74
CA GLY A 147 -17.79 13.93 1.75
C GLY A 147 -16.52 14.44 1.09
N VAL A 148 -15.51 13.56 0.95
CA VAL A 148 -14.17 13.97 0.52
C VAL A 148 -14.20 14.53 -0.90
N GLU A 149 -14.90 13.86 -1.82
CA GLU A 149 -14.98 14.28 -3.21
C GLU A 149 -15.76 15.58 -3.37
N GLU A 150 -16.90 15.72 -2.68
CA GLU A 150 -17.69 16.94 -2.68
C GLU A 150 -16.88 18.12 -2.17
N ARG A 151 -16.13 17.93 -1.08
CA ARG A 151 -15.29 18.99 -0.52
C ARG A 151 -14.13 19.36 -1.45
N ARG A 152 -13.55 18.40 -2.15
CA ARG A 152 -12.49 18.67 -3.14
C ARG A 152 -12.99 19.47 -4.32
N VAL A 153 -14.17 19.13 -4.85
CA VAL A 153 -14.82 19.90 -5.91
C VAL A 153 -15.14 21.32 -5.43
N GLN A 154 -15.73 21.48 -4.24
CA GLN A 154 -16.01 22.79 -3.66
C GLN A 154 -14.76 23.64 -3.48
N LEU A 155 -13.65 23.06 -3.00
CA LEU A 155 -12.38 23.78 -2.86
C LEU A 155 -11.82 24.21 -4.21
N ALA A 156 -11.86 23.32 -5.22
CA ALA A 156 -11.41 23.62 -6.56
C ALA A 156 -12.26 24.74 -7.21
N GLU A 157 -13.58 24.69 -7.04
CA GLU A 157 -14.50 25.74 -7.52
C GLU A 157 -14.25 27.07 -6.82
N ALA A 158 -14.12 27.07 -5.49
CA ALA A 158 -13.84 28.27 -4.70
C ALA A 158 -12.50 28.90 -5.11
N GLN A 159 -11.47 28.08 -5.31
CA GLN A 159 -10.17 28.54 -5.80
C GLN A 159 -10.27 29.12 -7.22
N GLY A 160 -11.02 28.47 -8.11
CA GLY A 160 -11.30 28.98 -9.46
C GLY A 160 -12.01 30.34 -9.44
N GLN A 161 -13.01 30.50 -8.55
CA GLN A 161 -13.70 31.77 -8.35
C GLN A 161 -12.76 32.86 -7.82
N GLN A 162 -11.87 32.53 -6.87
CA GLN A 162 -10.87 33.46 -6.34
C GLN A 162 -9.89 33.92 -7.42
N VAL A 163 -9.35 33.00 -8.22
CA VAL A 163 -8.44 33.33 -9.33
C VAL A 163 -9.14 34.21 -10.36
N ALA A 164 -10.37 33.86 -10.75
CA ALA A 164 -11.14 34.66 -11.71
C ALA A 164 -11.47 36.06 -11.15
N GLY A 165 -11.76 36.17 -9.85
CA GLY A 165 -11.96 37.43 -9.15
C GLY A 165 -10.70 38.30 -9.16
N ALA A 166 -9.54 37.73 -8.83
CA ALA A 166 -8.26 38.43 -8.87
C ALA A 166 -7.93 38.94 -10.28
N ILE A 167 -8.12 38.12 -11.32
CA ILE A 167 -7.91 38.55 -12.71
C ILE A 167 -8.84 39.72 -13.06
N ARG A 168 -10.13 39.65 -12.71
CA ARG A 168 -11.07 40.76 -12.97
C ARG A 168 -10.67 42.05 -12.25
N ALA A 169 -10.23 41.97 -10.99
CA ALA A 169 -9.77 43.13 -10.25
C ALA A 169 -8.52 43.75 -10.89
N ILE A 170 -7.53 42.93 -11.25
CA ILE A 170 -6.31 43.38 -11.94
C ILE A 170 -6.65 44.08 -13.27
N LEU A 171 -7.52 43.48 -14.08
CA LEU A 171 -7.90 44.06 -15.37
C LEU A 171 -8.71 45.36 -15.20
N ALA A 172 -9.50 45.49 -14.14
CA ALA A 172 -10.21 46.72 -13.81
C ALA A 172 -9.23 47.84 -13.41
N ASP A 173 -8.25 47.54 -12.56
CA ASP A 173 -7.23 48.50 -12.10
C ASP A 173 -6.31 48.98 -13.24
N LEU A 174 -6.11 48.16 -14.28
CA LEU A 174 -5.32 48.52 -15.47
C LEU A 174 -6.01 49.53 -16.39
N GLY A 175 -7.31 49.81 -16.21
CA GLY A 175 -8.02 50.85 -16.97
C GLY A 175 -8.08 50.58 -18.47
N LEU A 176 -8.47 49.37 -18.87
CA LEU A 176 -8.49 48.93 -20.27
C LEU A 176 -9.44 49.77 -21.15
N SER A 177 -9.06 49.98 -22.42
CA SER A 177 -9.97 50.55 -23.42
C SER A 177 -11.11 49.60 -23.76
N SER A 178 -12.19 50.10 -24.38
CA SER A 178 -13.32 49.28 -24.83
C SER A 178 -12.88 48.11 -25.72
N ASP A 179 -11.95 48.37 -26.63
CA ASP A 179 -11.44 47.39 -27.60
C ASP A 179 -10.56 46.33 -26.91
N GLN A 180 -9.79 46.73 -25.90
CA GLN A 180 -8.99 45.80 -25.08
C GLN A 180 -9.89 44.94 -24.20
N GLN A 181 -10.92 45.54 -23.58
CA GLN A 181 -11.89 44.84 -22.74
C GLN A 181 -12.66 43.78 -23.53
N ALA A 182 -13.04 44.07 -24.78
CA ALA A 182 -13.72 43.12 -25.66
C ALA A 182 -12.88 41.85 -25.93
N ARG A 183 -11.54 41.96 -25.90
CA ARG A 183 -10.62 40.83 -26.14
C ARG A 183 -10.35 39.98 -24.89
N VAL A 184 -10.69 40.46 -23.70
CA VAL A 184 -10.41 39.76 -22.42
C VAL A 184 -11.05 38.37 -22.38
N SER A 185 -12.30 38.24 -22.83
CA SER A 185 -13.06 36.97 -22.81
C SER A 185 -12.49 35.91 -23.74
N GLU A 186 -11.68 36.29 -24.72
CA GLU A 186 -10.96 35.38 -25.60
C GLU A 186 -9.56 35.07 -25.07
N VAL A 187 -8.80 36.12 -24.71
CA VAL A 187 -7.38 36.01 -24.35
C VAL A 187 -7.19 35.27 -23.03
N VAL A 188 -7.93 35.64 -21.98
CA VAL A 188 -7.73 35.07 -20.64
C VAL A 188 -8.01 33.56 -20.63
N PRO A 189 -9.17 33.06 -21.11
CA PRO A 189 -9.42 31.62 -21.12
C PRO A 189 -8.44 30.83 -21.99
N ARG A 190 -7.94 31.41 -23.08
CA ARG A 190 -6.91 30.78 -23.92
C ARG A 190 -5.63 30.52 -23.11
N HIS A 191 -5.15 31.51 -22.37
CA HIS A 191 -3.94 31.35 -21.54
C HIS A 191 -4.17 30.42 -20.33
N LEU A 192 -5.34 30.49 -19.68
CA LEU A 192 -5.67 29.57 -18.59
C LEU A 192 -5.76 28.11 -19.06
N ARG A 193 -6.30 27.85 -20.25
CA ARG A 193 -6.32 26.51 -20.84
C ARG A 193 -4.92 25.98 -21.17
N LEU A 194 -4.01 26.84 -21.64
CA LEU A 194 -2.61 26.46 -21.86
C LEU A 194 -1.91 26.05 -20.56
N LEU A 195 -2.21 26.74 -19.45
CA LEU A 195 -1.70 26.36 -18.14
C LEU A 195 -2.31 25.04 -17.64
N ALA A 196 -3.61 24.82 -17.86
CA ALA A 196 -4.30 23.61 -17.41
C ALA A 196 -3.96 22.35 -18.25
N GLY A 197 -3.70 22.50 -19.55
CA GLY A 197 -3.36 21.41 -20.46
C GLY A 197 -1.86 21.13 -20.61
N GLY A 198 -1.01 21.86 -19.89
CA GLY A 198 0.45 21.73 -19.90
C GLY A 198 1.03 20.83 -18.81
N ALA A 199 0.19 20.04 -18.13
CA ALA A 199 0.57 19.08 -17.10
C ALA A 199 0.22 17.65 -17.52
#